data_AF-A0A2G0Q5Z0-F1
#
_entry.id   AF-A0A2G0Q5Z0-F1
#
_cell.length_a   1.000
_cell.length_b   1.000
_cell.length_c   1.000
_cell.angle_alpha   90.00
_cell.angle_beta   90.00
_cell.angle_gamma   90.00
#
_symmetry.space_group_name_H-M   'P 1'
#
loop_
_entity.id
_entity.type
_entity.pdbx_description
1 polymer ?
#
loop_
_entity_poly.entity_id
_entity_poly.type
_entity_poly.pdbx_seq_one_letter_code
_entity_poly.pdbx_strand_id
1 'polypeptide(L)'
;MIFIETSIFTEDCKELLSDDEYREFQQYLADNPASGDVIQHTGGLRKVRWASRGKGKRGGVRVIYYHKVDVSHIRLLLIYKKGIKDDLSESEKKVLRALNEGW
;
A
#
# COMPACT_ATOMS: atom_id res chain seq x y z
N MET A 1 0.20 -15.65 4.27
CA MET A 1 -0.13 -14.45 3.46
C MET A 1 0.93 -14.30 2.38
N ILE A 2 0.55 -14.16 1.11
CA ILE A 2 1.49 -13.88 0.01
C ILE A 2 1.38 -12.40 -0.36
N PHE A 3 2.54 -11.73 -0.50
CA PHE A 3 2.63 -10.36 -0.97
C PHE A 3 3.02 -10.34 -2.45
N ILE A 4 2.27 -9.59 -3.24
CA ILE A 4 2.50 -9.45 -4.69
C ILE A 4 2.65 -7.98 -5.00
N GLU A 5 3.81 -7.61 -5.54
CA GLU A 5 4.17 -6.23 -5.80
C GLU A 5 3.97 -5.88 -7.29
N THR A 6 3.54 -4.65 -7.55
CA THR A 6 3.75 -4.05 -8.88
C THR A 6 5.21 -3.60 -9.00
N SER A 7 5.73 -3.50 -10.21
CA SER A 7 7.09 -2.98 -10.43
C SER A 7 7.29 -1.59 -9.84
N ILE A 8 6.29 -0.71 -9.99
CA ILE A 8 6.29 0.66 -9.44
C ILE A 8 6.41 0.61 -7.91
N PHE A 9 5.65 -0.26 -7.24
CA PHE A 9 5.75 -0.42 -5.80
C PHE A 9 7.17 -0.87 -5.41
N THR A 10 7.73 -1.87 -6.08
CA THR A 10 9.06 -2.40 -5.77
C THR A 10 10.15 -1.34 -5.95
N GLU A 11 10.08 -0.52 -7.00
CA GLU A 11 11.02 0.56 -7.27
C GLU A 11 10.96 1.63 -6.17
N ASP A 12 9.77 2.17 -5.91
CA ASP A 12 9.58 3.22 -4.90
C ASP A 12 9.85 2.70 -3.47
N CYS A 13 9.51 1.45 -3.17
CA CYS A 13 9.69 0.88 -1.84
C CYS A 13 11.17 0.87 -1.44
N LYS A 14 12.08 0.55 -2.36
CA LYS A 14 13.53 0.54 -2.11
C LYS A 14 14.09 1.92 -1.78
N GLU A 15 13.45 2.99 -2.26
CA GLU A 15 13.83 4.36 -1.94
C GLU A 15 13.22 4.88 -0.63
N LEU A 16 12.11 4.28 -0.22
CA LEU A 16 11.26 4.80 0.85
C LEU A 16 11.37 4.02 2.17
N LEU A 17 11.68 2.73 2.10
CA LEU A 17 11.82 1.84 3.24
C LEU A 17 13.10 1.02 3.08
N SER A 18 13.84 0.87 4.17
CA SER A 18 14.86 -0.17 4.27
C SER A 18 14.22 -1.56 4.31
N ASP A 19 15.00 -2.60 4.01
CA ASP A 19 14.52 -3.99 4.02
C ASP A 19 13.91 -4.39 5.37
N ASP A 20 14.46 -3.90 6.48
CA ASP A 20 13.92 -4.18 7.82
C ASP A 20 12.58 -3.47 8.04
N GLU A 21 12.44 -2.21 7.64
CA GLU A 21 11.18 -1.47 7.74
C GLU A 21 10.09 -2.05 6.83
N TYR A 22 10.49 -2.55 5.65
CA TYR A 22 9.58 -3.22 4.74
C TYR A 22 9.12 -4.57 5.31
N ARG A 23 10.03 -5.34 5.93
CA ARG A 23 9.68 -6.57 6.64
C ARG A 23 8.70 -6.32 7.79
N GLU A 24 8.94 -5.28 8.59
CA GLU A 24 8.02 -4.87 9.67
C GLU A 24 6.64 -4.48 9.11
N PHE A 25 6.61 -3.75 8.00
CA PHE A 25 5.37 -3.40 7.31
C PHE A 25 4.60 -4.63 6.84
N GLN A 26 5.28 -5.58 6.17
CA GLN A 26 4.67 -6.82 5.71
C GLN A 26 4.12 -7.64 6.88
N GLN A 27 4.87 -7.78 7.98
CA GLN A 27 4.40 -8.49 9.17
C GLN A 27 3.14 -7.83 9.73
N TYR A 28 3.17 -6.51 9.94
CA TYR A 28 2.01 -5.76 10.41
C TYR A 28 0.78 -5.97 9.52
N LEU A 29 0.95 -5.93 8.20
CA LEU A 29 -0.16 -6.05 7.26
C LEU A 29 -0.66 -7.49 7.12
N ALA A 30 0.20 -8.49 7.34
CA ALA A 30 -0.20 -9.89 7.43
C ALA A 30 -1.10 -10.15 8.65
N ASP A 31 -0.77 -9.52 9.78
CA ASP A 31 -1.56 -9.61 11.01
C ASP A 31 -2.83 -8.74 10.96
N ASN A 32 -2.79 -7.62 10.22
CA ASN A 32 -3.86 -6.63 10.16
C ASN A 32 -4.26 -6.28 8.71
N PRO A 33 -4.69 -7.26 7.88
CA PRO A 33 -4.87 -7.03 6.45
C PRO A 33 -6.02 -6.07 6.13
N ALA A 34 -6.90 -5.79 7.08
CA ALA A 34 -7.99 -4.81 6.95
C ALA A 34 -7.65 -3.41 7.51
N SER A 35 -6.43 -3.16 8.01
CA SER A 35 -6.10 -1.90 8.70
C SER A 35 -6.09 -0.65 7.80
N GLY A 36 -6.06 -0.83 6.48
CA GLY A 36 -6.15 0.27 5.54
C GLY A 36 -7.59 0.73 5.30
N ASP A 37 -7.76 2.05 5.20
CA ASP A 37 -9.02 2.71 4.87
C ASP A 37 -9.43 2.33 3.44
N VAL A 38 -10.67 1.87 3.24
CA VAL A 38 -11.18 1.53 1.91
C VAL A 38 -11.30 2.80 1.06
N ILE A 39 -10.67 2.80 -0.11
CA ILE A 39 -10.80 3.86 -1.09
C ILE A 39 -12.05 3.58 -1.93
N GLN A 40 -13.10 4.38 -1.74
CA GLN A 40 -14.35 4.21 -2.49
C GLN A 40 -14.13 4.31 -4.00
N HIS A 41 -14.97 3.59 -4.76
CA HIS A 41 -14.95 3.54 -6.23
C HIS A 41 -13.66 2.98 -6.87
N THR A 42 -12.84 2.24 -6.12
CA THR A 42 -11.61 1.60 -6.65
C THR A 42 -11.68 0.08 -6.75
N GLY A 43 -12.82 -0.52 -6.46
CA GLY A 43 -12.96 -1.99 -6.45
C GLY A 43 -12.31 -2.66 -5.22
N GLY A 44 -12.30 -1.96 -4.07
CA GLY A 44 -11.85 -2.55 -2.80
C GLY A 44 -10.40 -2.28 -2.43
N LEU A 45 -9.70 -1.37 -3.13
CA LEU A 45 -8.38 -0.93 -2.68
C LEU A 45 -8.45 -0.26 -1.32
N ARG A 46 -7.36 -0.38 -0.58
CA ARG A 46 -7.18 0.15 0.76
C ARG A 46 -5.93 1.03 0.82
N LYS A 47 -5.98 2.07 1.65
CA LYS A 47 -4.86 2.96 1.95
C LYS A 47 -4.43 2.78 3.39
N VAL A 48 -3.22 2.27 3.62
CA VAL A 48 -2.63 2.19 4.96
C VAL A 48 -1.56 3.27 5.13
N ARG A 49 -1.56 3.91 6.30
CA ARG A 49 -0.53 4.86 6.73
C ARG A 49 0.51 4.08 7.52
N TRP A 50 1.76 4.06 7.06
CA TRP A 50 2.85 3.37 7.75
C TRP A 50 3.91 4.36 8.18
N ALA A 51 4.41 4.20 9.41
CA ALA A 51 5.52 4.97 9.93
C ALA A 51 6.48 3.99 10.62
N SER A 52 7.70 3.92 10.09
CA SER A 52 8.79 3.15 10.71
C SER A 52 9.04 3.62 12.15
N ARG A 53 9.26 2.66 13.06
CA ARG A 53 9.42 2.92 14.50
C ARG A 53 10.85 3.27 14.93
N GLY A 54 11.80 3.41 14.01
CA GLY A 54 13.19 3.74 14.35
C GLY A 54 13.85 4.72 13.37
N LYS A 55 14.49 5.77 13.91
CA LYS A 55 15.26 6.83 13.22
C LYS A 55 14.47 8.01 12.60
N GLY A 56 14.14 8.98 13.46
CA GLY A 56 14.14 10.40 13.09
C GLY A 56 13.02 10.92 12.17
N LYS A 57 13.00 12.25 11.98
CA LYS A 57 11.92 13.11 11.43
C LYS A 57 11.43 12.84 9.99
N ARG A 58 11.79 11.74 9.32
CA ARG A 58 11.44 11.49 7.91
C ARG A 58 10.96 10.05 7.74
N GLY A 59 9.77 9.87 7.14
CA GLY A 59 9.48 8.60 6.46
C GLY A 59 8.10 8.00 6.66
N GLY A 60 7.10 8.73 7.17
CA GLY A 60 5.72 8.23 7.04
C GLY A 60 5.39 8.01 5.55
N VAL A 61 4.98 6.81 5.18
CA VAL A 61 4.55 6.44 3.83
C VAL A 61 3.07 6.07 3.82
N ARG A 62 2.49 6.12 2.64
CA ARG A 62 1.14 5.62 2.37
C ARG A 62 1.26 4.53 1.34
N VAL A 63 0.65 3.40 1.64
CA VAL A 63 0.62 2.24 0.74
C VAL A 63 -0.81 2.02 0.29
N ILE A 64 -1.01 1.91 -1.02
CA ILE A 64 -2.26 1.47 -1.63
C ILE A 64 -2.12 -0.01 -1.94
N TYR A 65 -3.04 -0.81 -1.41
CA TYR A 65 -3.02 -2.26 -1.56
C TYR A 65 -4.42 -2.83 -1.74
N TYR A 66 -4.48 -4.08 -2.21
CA TYR A 66 -5.71 -4.88 -2.27
C TYR A 66 -5.56 -6.12 -1.40
N HIS A 67 -6.56 -6.39 -0.56
CA HIS A 67 -6.61 -7.60 0.25
C HIS A 67 -7.57 -8.59 -0.40
N LYS A 68 -7.02 -9.64 -0.99
CA LYS A 68 -7.75 -10.71 -1.67
C LYS A 68 -7.91 -11.88 -0.69
N VAL A 69 -9.08 -11.91 -0.05
CA VAL A 69 -9.37 -12.73 1.13
C VAL A 69 -9.40 -14.23 0.83
N ASP A 70 -10.01 -14.62 -0.28
CA ASP A 70 -10.22 -16.01 -0.71
C ASP A 70 -8.93 -16.82 -0.88
N VAL A 71 -7.83 -16.16 -1.29
CA VAL A 71 -6.51 -16.79 -1.45
C VAL A 71 -5.47 -16.28 -0.46
N SER A 72 -5.86 -15.48 0.54
CA SER A 72 -4.94 -14.88 1.52
C SER A 72 -3.75 -14.14 0.85
N HIS A 73 -4.06 -13.30 -0.13
CA HIS A 73 -3.07 -12.47 -0.83
C HIS A 73 -3.23 -10.99 -0.49
N ILE A 74 -2.10 -10.29 -0.42
CA ILE A 74 -2.04 -8.83 -0.44
C ILE A 74 -1.30 -8.40 -1.69
N ARG A 75 -1.97 -7.63 -2.54
CA ARG A 75 -1.33 -6.96 -3.67
C ARG A 75 -0.95 -5.55 -3.29
N LEU A 76 0.32 -5.20 -3.41
CA LEU A 76 0.88 -3.89 -3.10
C LEU A 76 1.01 -3.10 -4.42
N LEU A 77 0.21 -2.03 -4.56
CA LEU A 77 0.09 -1.30 -5.83
C LEU A 77 1.02 -0.09 -5.89
N LEU A 78 1.05 0.73 -4.85
CA LEU A 78 1.80 1.99 -4.80
C LEU A 78 2.26 2.31 -3.38
N ILE A 79 3.40 2.97 -3.25
CA ILE A 79 3.93 3.52 -2.00
C ILE A 79 4.42 4.95 -2.25
N TYR A 80 4.11 5.88 -1.35
CA TYR A 80 4.54 7.27 -1.50
C TYR A 80 4.67 7.98 -0.16
N LYS A 81 5.49 9.04 -0.13
CA LYS A 81 5.73 9.82 1.09
C LYS A 81 4.48 10.55 1.57
N LYS A 82 4.38 10.74 2.89
CA LYS A 82 3.43 11.66 3.52
C LYS A 82 3.55 13.05 2.88
N GLY A 83 2.40 13.66 2.58
CA GLY A 83 2.30 15.03 2.05
C GLY A 83 2.36 15.12 0.52
N ILE A 84 2.66 14.03 -0.20
CA ILE A 84 2.59 14.02 -1.66
C ILE A 84 1.14 14.03 -2.13
N LYS A 85 0.29 13.19 -1.53
CA LYS A 85 -1.10 13.05 -1.92
C LYS A 85 -1.97 12.59 -0.76
N ASP A 86 -2.83 13.46 -0.28
CA ASP A 86 -3.77 13.12 0.79
C ASP A 86 -5.09 12.61 0.21
N ASP A 87 -5.58 13.27 -0.85
CA ASP A 87 -6.80 12.92 -1.56
C ASP A 87 -6.51 12.47 -2.99
N LEU A 88 -7.27 11.47 -3.45
CA LEU A 88 -7.21 10.95 -4.82
C LEU A 88 -8.33 11.60 -5.63
N SER A 89 -7.98 12.14 -6.79
CA SER A 89 -8.98 12.66 -7.74
C SER A 89 -9.82 11.53 -8.34
N GLU A 90 -10.98 11.87 -8.90
CA GLU A 90 -11.84 10.87 -9.55
C GLU A 90 -11.16 10.19 -10.75
N SER A 91 -10.32 10.90 -11.49
CA SER A 91 -9.53 10.31 -12.58
C SER A 91 -8.50 9.30 -12.05
N GLU A 92 -7.83 9.60 -10.94
CA GLU A 92 -6.89 8.68 -10.31
C GLU A 92 -7.58 7.43 -9.74
N LYS A 93 -8.75 7.60 -9.11
CA LYS A 93 -9.55 6.45 -8.65
C LYS A 93 -9.95 5.54 -9.81
N LYS A 94 -10.28 6.09 -10.98
CA LYS A 94 -10.56 5.30 -12.19
C LYS A 94 -9.34 4.51 -12.66
N VAL A 95 -8.16 5.13 -12.68
CA VAL A 95 -6.91 4.44 -13.02
C VAL A 95 -6.61 3.33 -12.02
N LEU A 96 -6.72 3.61 -10.72
CA LEU A 96 -6.51 2.64 -9.66
C LEU A 96 -7.51 1.47 -9.74
N ARG A 97 -8.78 1.75 -10.05
CA ARG A 97 -9.78 0.71 -10.29
C ARG A 97 -9.37 -0.18 -11.45
N ALA A 98 -9.00 0.40 -12.59
CA ALA A 98 -8.56 -0.36 -13.76
C ALA A 98 -7.32 -1.21 -13.46
N LEU A 99 -6.38 -0.71 -12.65
CA LEU A 99 -5.23 -1.49 -12.19
C LEU A 99 -5.62 -2.67 -11.30
N ASN A 100 -6.75 -2.59 -10.60
CA ASN A 100 -7.27 -3.66 -9.74
C ASN A 100 -8.25 -4.60 -10.45
N GLU A 101 -8.71 -4.28 -11.66
CA GLU A 101 -9.59 -5.16 -12.41
C GLU A 101 -8.89 -6.49 -12.71
N GLY A 102 -9.59 -7.60 -12.47
CA GLY A 102 -9.06 -8.96 -12.63
C GLY A 102 -8.33 -9.54 -11.42
N TRP A 103 -8.24 -8.80 -10.31
CA TRP A 103 -7.76 -9.28 -9.01
C TRP A 103 -8.90 -9.51 -8.02
#